data_AF-A0A3N5NSI4-F1
#
_entry.id   AF-A0A3N5NSI4-F1
#
_cell.length_a   1.000
_cell.length_b   1.000
_cell.length_c   1.000
_cell.angle_alpha   90.00
_cell.angle_beta   90.00
_cell.angle_gamma   90.00
#
_symmetry.space_group_name_H-M   'P 1'
#
loop_
_entity.id
_entity.type
_entity.pdbx_description
1 polymer ?
#
loop_
_entity_poly.entity_id
_entity_poly.type
_entity_poly.pdbx_seq_one_letter_code
_entity_poly.pdbx_strand_id
1 'polypeptide(L)'
;MAHLPAGDSPDERRALVAYTGPAELGIHLDWQGSNVAFTGRLMDELSRRGKAALAAFVASLPNTPQVQNSVERQQALAKLGARLNALEEAAFHAEFPVPALTGGEAAARPIDPAMLAASLVSEVLAPYYRLGAEGLRREAGASAVGLAERVANKLEPALAGDLAAGALLNIFRQNPELGQPGLLGVLKARLAADPALAGQLAATLSAAEAEPGDGGLRSLVEVSQRIGLVSGDVVGAIVGADVVDKIRKLSVEQNVETVGPGATLTGAVIGGSGPVNVGGQHHHGDRIDTGGAPYFGGNVQVGRDLVGRDQVVQGDQVGGDRITMGDISNAQVAAGRGAHVEVSQGLGGAELAATFQAVLDRIDRRPPDPNVEKEEIRDTVGKVKDEVAKGDAVNVAKVERWLRQLIDLAPDVADVALKGLANPVMGVAAAVAAVARRLRPRTD
;
A
#
# COMPACT_ATOMS: atom_id res chain seq x y z
N MET A 1 -31.22 33.31 23.94
CA MET A 1 -31.15 32.03 24.67
C MET A 1 -32.39 31.17 24.40
N ALA A 2 -32.59 30.77 23.15
CA ALA A 2 -33.51 29.70 22.78
C ALA A 2 -33.07 29.19 21.40
N HIS A 3 -32.74 27.89 21.32
CA HIS A 3 -32.46 27.12 20.10
C HIS A 3 -31.02 27.02 19.57
N LEU A 4 -30.07 26.66 20.45
CA LEU A 4 -28.99 25.66 20.24
C LEU A 4 -28.24 25.46 21.58
N PRO A 5 -27.79 24.24 21.95
CA PRO A 5 -27.37 23.92 23.32
C PRO A 5 -25.98 24.47 23.64
N ALA A 6 -25.86 25.10 24.81
CA ALA A 6 -24.59 25.47 25.42
C ALA A 6 -23.81 24.19 25.79
N GLY A 7 -22.59 24.03 25.27
CA GLY A 7 -21.67 23.00 25.71
C GLY A 7 -20.76 23.60 26.78
N ASP A 8 -21.07 23.37 28.04
CA ASP A 8 -20.43 24.00 29.21
C ASP A 8 -19.40 23.07 29.90
N SER A 9 -19.07 21.90 29.33
CA SER A 9 -18.11 20.95 29.92
C SER A 9 -17.00 20.46 28.97
N PRO A 10 -15.83 20.01 29.50
CA PRO A 10 -14.78 19.34 28.72
C PRO A 10 -15.27 18.12 27.93
N ASP A 11 -16.26 17.39 28.46
CA ASP A 11 -16.84 16.22 27.81
C ASP A 11 -17.76 16.59 26.64
N GLU A 12 -18.48 17.72 26.71
CA GLU A 12 -19.27 18.26 25.59
C GLU A 12 -18.40 18.87 24.48
N ARG A 13 -17.15 19.25 24.78
CA ARG A 13 -16.18 19.76 23.79
C ARG A 13 -15.42 18.66 23.08
N ARG A 14 -15.06 17.59 23.81
CA ARG A 14 -14.73 16.30 23.17
C ARG A 14 -15.91 15.82 22.33
N ALA A 15 -17.13 16.05 22.80
CA ALA A 15 -18.33 15.77 22.03
C ALA A 15 -18.51 16.68 20.81
N LEU A 16 -17.93 17.91 20.73
CA LEU A 16 -17.98 18.76 19.53
C LEU A 16 -17.03 18.27 18.42
N VAL A 17 -15.82 17.81 18.80
CA VAL A 17 -14.91 17.06 17.91
C VAL A 17 -15.47 15.66 17.59
N ALA A 18 -16.34 15.14 18.47
CA ALA A 18 -17.17 13.97 18.22
C ALA A 18 -18.56 14.30 17.63
N TYR A 19 -18.92 15.57 17.38
CA TYR A 19 -20.21 15.99 16.79
C TYR A 19 -20.05 16.18 15.28
N THR A 20 -18.80 16.37 14.84
CA THR A 20 -18.31 15.85 13.56
C THR A 20 -18.20 14.32 13.53
N GLY A 21 -18.69 13.62 14.56
CA GLY A 21 -19.10 12.21 14.58
C GLY A 21 -17.99 11.14 14.51
N PRO A 22 -17.93 10.18 15.47
CA PRO A 22 -17.36 8.84 15.25
C PRO A 22 -18.04 8.06 14.11
N ALA A 23 -19.25 8.46 13.71
CA ALA A 23 -19.94 7.96 12.53
C ALA A 23 -19.57 8.72 11.23
N GLU A 24 -18.95 9.90 11.33
CA GLU A 24 -18.77 10.83 10.21
C GLU A 24 -17.30 11.10 9.83
N LEU A 25 -16.37 10.91 10.78
CA LEU A 25 -15.00 10.46 10.51
C LEU A 25 -14.91 8.94 10.29
N GLY A 26 -16.00 8.22 10.60
CA GLY A 26 -16.09 6.77 10.55
C GLY A 26 -16.12 6.15 9.15
N ILE A 27 -16.31 6.93 8.09
CA ILE A 27 -16.47 6.35 6.74
C ILE A 27 -15.12 6.07 6.07
N HIS A 28 -13.99 6.63 6.53
CA HIS A 28 -12.67 6.27 5.96
C HIS A 28 -11.48 6.36 6.94
N LEU A 29 -11.67 5.87 8.17
CA LEU A 29 -10.62 5.10 8.84
C LEU A 29 -11.09 3.65 9.03
N ASP A 30 -11.75 3.11 7.99
CA ASP A 30 -12.22 1.72 7.92
C ASP A 30 -11.06 0.73 7.66
N TRP A 31 -10.03 0.81 8.52
CA TRP A 31 -9.28 -0.37 8.87
C TRP A 31 -9.84 -0.85 10.22
N GLN A 32 -10.04 -2.17 10.38
CA GLN A 32 -10.33 -2.75 11.69
C GLN A 32 -9.22 -2.33 12.67
N GLY A 33 -9.47 -1.28 13.48
CA GLY A 33 -8.48 -0.76 14.42
C GLY A 33 -8.48 0.76 14.66
N SER A 34 -9.22 1.57 13.91
CA SER A 34 -9.35 3.01 14.22
C SER A 34 -10.27 3.25 15.41
N ASN A 35 -9.77 2.94 16.60
CA ASN A 35 -10.47 3.19 17.85
C ASN A 35 -10.34 4.67 18.28
N VAL A 36 -11.21 5.09 19.21
CA VAL A 36 -11.15 6.37 19.94
C VAL A 36 -9.74 6.70 20.46
N ALA A 37 -8.91 5.67 20.72
CA ALA A 37 -7.54 5.86 21.17
C ALA A 37 -6.60 6.42 20.08
N PHE A 38 -6.84 6.16 18.78
CA PHE A 38 -6.08 6.82 17.71
C PHE A 38 -6.33 8.33 17.70
N THR A 39 -7.60 8.75 17.69
CA THR A 39 -7.96 10.16 17.70
C THR A 39 -7.43 10.87 18.94
N GLY A 40 -7.54 10.25 20.12
CA GLY A 40 -6.93 10.78 21.34
C GLY A 40 -5.42 10.99 21.21
N ARG A 41 -4.69 9.99 20.68
CA ARG A 41 -3.24 10.08 20.47
C ARG A 41 -2.85 11.14 19.43
N LEU A 42 -3.60 11.25 18.33
CA LEU A 42 -3.38 12.28 17.32
C LEU A 42 -3.55 13.67 17.93
N MET A 43 -4.62 13.88 18.71
CA MET A 43 -4.83 15.16 19.40
C MET A 43 -3.75 15.44 20.43
N ASP A 44 -3.31 14.44 21.21
CA ASP A 44 -2.20 14.59 22.17
C ASP A 44 -0.89 14.96 21.47
N GLU A 45 -0.63 14.40 20.28
CA GLU A 45 0.55 14.69 19.48
C GLU A 45 0.49 16.09 18.87
N LEU A 46 -0.62 16.47 18.24
CA LEU A 46 -0.82 17.80 17.68
C LEU A 46 -0.77 18.88 18.77
N SER A 47 -1.34 18.60 19.95
CA SER A 47 -1.31 19.52 21.09
C SER A 47 0.11 19.69 21.65
N ARG A 48 0.91 18.61 21.69
CA ARG A 48 2.34 18.68 22.05
C ARG A 48 3.14 19.52 21.08
N ARG A 49 2.78 19.53 19.79
CA ARG A 49 3.40 20.37 18.76
C ARG A 49 2.90 21.82 18.78
N GLY A 50 1.92 22.14 19.63
CA GLY A 50 1.41 23.48 19.87
C GLY A 50 0.24 23.88 18.96
N LYS A 51 -0.32 25.06 19.25
CA LYS A 51 -1.52 25.60 18.60
C LYS A 51 -1.40 25.65 17.07
N ALA A 52 -0.24 26.09 16.58
CA ALA A 52 0.01 26.23 15.15
C ALA A 52 -0.08 24.89 14.41
N ALA A 53 0.42 23.80 14.99
CA ALA A 53 0.37 22.47 14.38
C ALA A 53 -1.06 21.95 14.28
N LEU A 54 -1.86 22.12 15.34
CA LEU A 54 -3.27 21.74 15.33
C LEU A 54 -4.09 22.59 14.34
N ALA A 55 -3.84 23.90 14.28
CA ALA A 55 -4.50 24.79 13.34
C ALA A 55 -4.16 24.42 11.87
N ALA A 56 -2.89 24.13 11.58
CA ALA A 56 -2.44 23.68 10.27
C ALA A 56 -3.10 22.35 9.87
N PHE A 57 -3.19 21.40 10.80
CA PHE A 57 -3.90 20.15 10.58
C PHE A 57 -5.37 20.40 10.21
N VAL A 58 -6.10 21.20 11.00
CA VAL A 58 -7.52 21.54 10.72
C VAL A 58 -7.69 22.25 9.38
N ALA A 59 -6.79 23.16 9.01
CA ALA A 59 -6.81 23.88 7.74
C ALA A 59 -6.57 22.98 6.52
N SER A 60 -5.96 21.80 6.71
CA SER A 60 -5.72 20.82 5.63
C SER A 60 -6.93 19.93 5.32
N LEU A 61 -7.87 19.79 6.26
CA LEU A 61 -9.02 18.88 6.14
C LEU A 61 -10.07 19.25 5.07
N PRO A 62 -10.30 20.52 4.68
CA PRO A 62 -11.26 20.87 3.62
C PRO A 62 -11.04 20.18 2.28
N ASN A 63 -9.78 19.84 1.96
CA ASN A 63 -9.41 19.19 0.69
C ASN A 63 -9.59 17.67 0.72
N THR A 64 -10.07 17.11 1.84
CA THR A 64 -10.32 15.68 1.94
C THR A 64 -11.67 15.34 1.30
N PRO A 65 -11.79 14.21 0.58
CA PRO A 65 -13.04 13.83 -0.11
C PRO A 65 -14.28 13.81 0.79
N GLN A 66 -14.09 13.55 2.09
CA GLN A 66 -15.14 13.45 3.10
C GLN A 66 -15.70 14.82 3.53
N VAL A 67 -14.91 15.88 3.36
CA VAL A 67 -15.28 17.26 3.68
C VAL A 67 -15.66 18.02 2.43
N GLN A 68 -14.95 17.79 1.32
CA GLN A 68 -15.15 18.51 0.06
C GLN A 68 -16.60 18.43 -0.45
N ASN A 69 -17.28 17.30 -0.20
CA ASN A 69 -18.65 17.05 -0.64
C ASN A 69 -19.74 17.44 0.38
N SER A 70 -19.39 18.07 1.50
CA SER A 70 -20.36 18.48 2.53
C SER A 70 -20.13 19.93 2.97
N VAL A 71 -21.04 20.81 2.57
CA VAL A 71 -21.06 22.24 2.95
C VAL A 71 -21.10 22.42 4.47
N GLU A 72 -21.88 21.58 5.16
CA GLU A 72 -21.98 21.61 6.62
C GLU A 72 -20.63 21.29 7.29
N ARG A 73 -19.91 20.27 6.78
CA ARG A 73 -18.59 19.90 7.32
C ARG A 73 -17.54 20.96 7.04
N GLN A 74 -17.57 21.59 5.86
CA GLN A 74 -16.69 22.72 5.54
C GLN A 74 -16.93 23.89 6.49
N GLN A 75 -18.20 24.22 6.78
CA GLN A 75 -18.56 25.28 7.72
C GLN A 75 -18.13 24.95 9.16
N ALA A 76 -18.31 23.71 9.60
CA ALA A 76 -17.87 23.24 10.91
C ALA A 76 -16.34 23.35 11.08
N LEU A 77 -15.58 22.92 10.06
CA LEU A 77 -14.12 23.04 10.05
C LEU A 77 -13.63 24.49 10.01
N ALA A 78 -14.27 25.35 9.22
CA ALA A 78 -13.96 26.78 9.21
C ALA A 78 -14.20 27.42 10.58
N LYS A 79 -15.31 27.07 11.25
CA LYS A 79 -15.61 27.55 12.61
C LYS A 79 -14.61 27.04 13.64
N LEU A 80 -14.20 25.77 13.54
CA LEU A 80 -13.16 25.19 14.40
C LEU A 80 -11.81 25.87 14.20
N GLY A 81 -11.39 26.07 12.94
CA GLY A 81 -10.15 26.78 12.61
C GLY A 81 -10.14 28.22 13.13
N ALA A 82 -11.24 28.96 12.96
CA ALA A 82 -11.40 30.30 13.51
C ALA A 82 -11.29 30.33 15.04
N ARG A 83 -11.92 29.36 15.71
CA ARG A 83 -11.83 29.24 17.17
C ARG A 83 -10.42 28.90 17.64
N LEU A 84 -9.73 27.97 16.97
CA LEU A 84 -8.34 27.64 17.28
C LEU A 84 -7.41 28.84 17.10
N ASN A 85 -7.59 29.61 16.02
CA ASN A 85 -6.78 30.81 15.79
C ASN A 85 -7.02 31.89 16.84
N ALA A 86 -8.27 32.04 17.31
CA ALA A 86 -8.65 33.01 18.33
C ALA A 86 -8.27 32.59 19.78
N LEU A 87 -7.87 31.34 20.01
CA LEU A 87 -7.39 30.91 21.32
C LEU A 87 -6.02 31.53 21.61
N GLU A 88 -5.92 32.25 22.72
CA GLU A 88 -4.64 32.62 23.31
C GLU A 88 -3.84 31.37 23.69
N GLU A 89 -2.50 31.43 23.66
CA GLU A 89 -1.66 30.25 23.90
C GLU A 89 -1.91 29.61 25.28
N ALA A 90 -2.15 30.43 26.30
CA ALA A 90 -2.52 29.96 27.63
C ALA A 90 -3.89 29.26 27.66
N ALA A 91 -4.86 29.76 26.89
CA ALA A 91 -6.17 29.15 26.76
C ALA A 91 -6.11 27.86 25.93
N PHE A 92 -5.25 27.83 24.90
CA PHE A 92 -4.94 26.63 24.14
C PHE A 92 -4.37 25.54 25.05
N HIS A 93 -3.37 25.83 25.88
CA HIS A 93 -2.83 24.84 26.82
C HIS A 93 -3.83 24.39 27.90
N ALA A 94 -4.77 25.25 28.28
CA ALA A 94 -5.84 24.86 29.21
C ALA A 94 -6.89 23.94 28.53
N GLU A 95 -7.19 24.18 27.25
CA GLU A 95 -8.17 23.40 26.48
C GLU A 95 -7.57 22.09 25.92
N PHE A 96 -6.28 22.11 25.59
CA PHE A 96 -5.48 21.01 25.10
C PHE A 96 -4.30 20.78 26.03
N PRO A 97 -4.54 20.23 27.25
CA PRO A 97 -3.49 20.01 28.21
C PRO A 97 -2.45 19.08 27.58
N VAL A 98 -1.26 19.61 27.36
CA VAL A 98 -0.09 18.80 27.02
C VAL A 98 0.07 17.85 28.21
N PRO A 99 -0.07 16.52 28.01
CA PRO A 99 0.10 15.59 29.11
C PRO A 99 1.47 15.87 29.71
N ALA A 100 1.49 16.33 30.97
CA ALA A 100 2.75 16.65 31.64
C ALA A 100 3.65 15.42 31.48
N LEU A 101 4.85 15.62 30.94
CA LEU A 101 5.89 14.61 30.99
C LEU A 101 6.15 14.41 32.49
N THR A 102 5.48 13.43 33.09
CA THR A 102 5.71 13.04 34.47
C THR A 102 7.20 12.74 34.55
N GLY A 103 7.95 13.62 35.21
CA GLY A 103 9.41 13.72 35.15
C GLY A 103 10.19 12.58 35.78
N GLY A 104 9.71 11.34 35.68
CA GLY A 104 10.63 10.22 35.55
C GLY A 104 11.28 10.30 34.19
N GLU A 105 12.53 9.83 34.07
CA GLU A 105 13.14 9.45 32.78
C GLU A 105 12.05 9.08 31.79
N ALA A 106 12.04 9.70 30.62
CA ALA A 106 11.09 9.42 29.55
C ALA A 106 11.18 7.93 29.20
N ALA A 107 10.55 7.09 30.00
CA ALA A 107 10.43 5.67 29.81
C ALA A 107 9.68 5.58 28.50
N ALA A 108 10.44 5.24 27.45
CA ALA A 108 9.96 5.26 26.09
C ALA A 108 8.58 4.63 26.10
N ARG A 109 7.55 5.44 25.82
CA ARG A 109 6.16 4.95 25.88
C ARG A 109 6.14 3.66 25.07
N PRO A 110 5.63 2.55 25.62
CA PRO A 110 5.65 1.30 24.91
C PRO A 110 4.98 1.50 23.56
N ILE A 111 5.73 1.31 22.49
CA ILE A 111 5.23 1.48 21.14
C ILE A 111 4.12 0.45 20.96
N ASP A 112 2.94 0.92 20.54
CA ASP A 112 1.80 0.07 20.21
C ASP A 112 2.27 -1.01 19.21
N PRO A 113 2.16 -2.32 19.54
CA PRO A 113 2.64 -3.39 18.68
C PRO A 113 2.07 -3.33 17.27
N ALA A 114 0.85 -2.79 17.10
CA ALA A 114 0.23 -2.66 15.79
C ALA A 114 0.86 -1.56 14.94
N MET A 115 1.24 -0.45 15.57
CA MET A 115 2.00 0.63 14.91
C MET A 115 3.41 0.18 14.57
N LEU A 116 4.06 -0.52 15.51
CA LEU A 116 5.40 -1.08 15.28
C LEU A 116 5.38 -2.05 14.09
N ALA A 117 4.41 -2.96 14.02
CA ALA A 117 4.26 -3.87 12.90
C ALA A 117 4.09 -3.12 11.57
N ALA A 118 3.26 -2.08 11.54
CA ALA A 118 3.03 -1.27 10.35
C ALA A 118 4.32 -0.59 9.86
N SER A 119 5.05 0.09 10.75
CA SER A 119 6.31 0.75 10.37
C SER A 119 7.37 -0.26 9.91
N LEU A 120 7.51 -1.41 10.60
CA LEU A 120 8.45 -2.45 10.18
C LEU A 120 8.13 -3.02 8.79
N VAL A 121 6.86 -3.30 8.50
CA VAL A 121 6.48 -3.88 7.21
C VAL A 121 6.55 -2.84 6.10
N SER A 122 5.87 -1.71 6.27
CA SER A 122 5.64 -0.75 5.19
C SER A 122 6.82 0.19 4.96
N GLU A 123 7.52 0.60 6.02
CA GLU A 123 8.59 1.61 5.92
C GLU A 123 9.98 0.97 5.82
N VAL A 124 10.19 -0.20 6.44
CA VAL A 124 11.51 -0.85 6.48
C VAL A 124 11.61 -1.99 5.47
N LEU A 125 10.77 -3.02 5.63
CA LEU A 125 10.97 -4.29 4.93
C LEU A 125 10.43 -4.26 3.50
N ALA A 126 9.31 -3.58 3.23
CA ALA A 126 8.76 -3.49 1.88
C ALA A 126 9.73 -2.80 0.89
N PRO A 127 10.30 -1.62 1.20
CA PRO A 127 11.31 -1.01 0.33
C PRO A 127 12.55 -1.88 0.17
N TYR A 128 13.00 -2.54 1.24
CA TYR A 128 14.17 -3.41 1.21
C TYR A 128 14.00 -4.60 0.28
N TYR A 129 12.89 -5.33 0.37
CA TYR A 129 12.65 -6.49 -0.50
C TYR A 129 12.22 -6.08 -1.92
N ARG A 130 11.55 -4.93 -2.09
CA ARG A 130 11.19 -4.41 -3.42
C ARG A 130 12.40 -3.96 -4.23
N LEU A 131 13.31 -3.20 -3.60
CA LEU A 131 14.46 -2.59 -4.28
C LEU A 131 15.73 -3.45 -4.22
N GLY A 132 15.79 -4.39 -3.29
CA GLY A 132 17.02 -5.07 -2.89
C GLY A 132 17.99 -4.12 -2.17
N ALA A 133 19.08 -4.68 -1.63
CA ALA A 133 20.08 -3.91 -0.87
C ALA A 133 20.74 -2.80 -1.71
N GLU A 134 21.09 -3.07 -2.97
CA GLU A 134 21.71 -2.06 -3.85
C GLU A 134 20.74 -0.96 -4.29
N GLY A 135 19.48 -1.31 -4.56
CA GLY A 135 18.44 -0.34 -4.88
C GLY A 135 18.17 0.56 -3.68
N LEU A 136 17.92 -0.03 -2.50
CA LEU A 136 17.69 0.73 -1.28
C LEU A 136 18.91 1.59 -0.90
N ARG A 137 20.14 1.11 -1.09
CA ARG A 137 21.35 1.91 -0.86
C ARG A 137 21.41 3.15 -1.75
N ARG A 138 21.10 3.00 -3.04
CA ARG A 138 21.07 4.14 -3.99
C ARG A 138 19.97 5.14 -3.64
N GLU A 139 18.83 4.66 -3.14
CA GLU A 139 17.66 5.49 -2.89
C GLU A 139 17.62 6.14 -1.51
N ALA A 140 18.02 5.42 -0.47
CA ALA A 140 17.92 5.84 0.93
C ALA A 140 19.27 5.84 1.66
N GLY A 141 20.37 5.43 1.01
CA GLY A 141 21.69 5.39 1.62
C GLY A 141 22.01 4.10 2.37
N ALA A 142 23.26 3.98 2.82
CA ALA A 142 23.76 2.78 3.47
C ALA A 142 23.12 2.54 4.85
N SER A 143 22.77 3.60 5.59
CA SER A 143 22.11 3.50 6.90
C SER A 143 20.74 2.83 6.81
N ALA A 144 19.95 3.14 5.78
CA ALA A 144 18.65 2.49 5.53
C ALA A 144 18.78 0.98 5.27
N VAL A 145 19.78 0.56 4.50
CA VAL A 145 20.08 -0.87 4.28
C VAL A 145 20.47 -1.54 5.59
N GLY A 146 21.38 -0.93 6.35
CA GLY A 146 21.80 -1.46 7.64
C GLY A 146 20.64 -1.60 8.64
N LEU A 147 19.69 -0.65 8.65
CA LEU A 147 18.46 -0.76 9.43
C LEU A 147 17.59 -1.93 8.97
N ALA A 148 17.34 -2.05 7.66
CA ALA A 148 16.50 -3.10 7.13
C ALA A 148 17.06 -4.51 7.40
N GLU A 149 18.38 -4.69 7.23
CA GLU A 149 19.07 -5.93 7.55
C GLU A 149 18.98 -6.26 9.05
N ARG A 150 19.18 -5.27 9.94
CA ARG A 150 19.04 -5.48 11.39
C ARG A 150 17.62 -5.90 11.78
N VAL A 151 16.60 -5.29 11.16
CA VAL A 151 15.20 -5.67 11.38
C VAL A 151 14.94 -7.09 10.86
N ALA A 152 15.33 -7.40 9.62
CA ALA A 152 15.15 -8.72 9.01
C ALA A 152 15.82 -9.82 9.85
N ASN A 153 17.08 -9.63 10.26
CA ASN A 153 17.84 -10.58 11.07
C ASN A 153 17.22 -10.86 12.45
N LYS A 154 16.50 -9.90 13.03
CA LYS A 154 15.75 -10.11 14.28
C LYS A 154 14.41 -10.79 14.05
N LEU A 155 13.74 -10.43 12.96
CA LEU A 155 12.38 -10.87 12.67
C LEU A 155 12.34 -12.32 12.16
N GLU A 156 13.25 -12.69 11.28
CA GLU A 156 13.25 -14.00 10.62
C GLU A 156 13.33 -15.18 11.59
N PRO A 157 14.28 -15.22 12.56
CA PRO A 157 14.32 -16.30 13.53
C PRO A 157 13.07 -16.32 14.42
N ALA A 158 12.49 -15.15 14.70
CA ALA A 158 11.29 -15.02 15.52
C ALA A 158 10.02 -15.55 14.83
N LEU A 159 10.03 -15.65 13.50
CA LEU A 159 8.96 -16.22 12.68
C LEU A 159 9.23 -17.66 12.23
N ALA A 160 10.48 -18.13 12.26
CA ALA A 160 10.87 -19.45 11.74
C ALA A 160 10.16 -20.65 12.41
N GLY A 161 9.70 -20.49 13.67
CA GLY A 161 8.94 -21.51 14.39
C GLY A 161 7.46 -21.63 13.96
N ASP A 162 6.96 -20.70 13.15
CA ASP A 162 5.60 -20.68 12.65
C ASP A 162 5.61 -20.86 11.12
N LEU A 163 5.15 -22.03 10.66
CA LEU A 163 5.13 -22.39 9.24
C LEU A 163 4.30 -21.40 8.40
N ALA A 164 3.19 -20.90 8.95
CA ALA A 164 2.32 -19.95 8.24
C ALA A 164 3.00 -18.57 8.15
N ALA A 165 3.64 -18.13 9.24
CA ALA A 165 4.42 -16.90 9.25
C ALA A 165 5.61 -16.95 8.26
N GLY A 166 6.33 -18.08 8.23
CA GLY A 166 7.43 -18.30 7.30
C GLY A 166 6.99 -18.28 5.84
N ALA A 167 5.86 -18.91 5.52
CA ALA A 167 5.29 -18.88 4.17
C ALA A 167 4.89 -17.45 3.76
N LEU A 168 4.24 -16.69 4.65
CA LEU A 168 3.87 -15.29 4.39
C LEU A 168 5.07 -14.38 4.23
N LEU A 169 6.14 -14.58 5.02
CA LEU A 169 7.38 -13.84 4.85
C LEU A 169 8.03 -14.15 3.49
N ASN A 170 8.01 -15.40 3.04
CA ASN A 170 8.52 -15.77 1.72
C ASN A 170 7.72 -15.13 0.59
N ILE A 171 6.39 -15.13 0.67
CA ILE A 171 5.53 -14.42 -0.29
C ILE A 171 5.87 -12.93 -0.29
N PHE A 172 6.02 -12.32 0.88
CA PHE A 172 6.38 -10.91 1.02
C PHE A 172 7.75 -10.55 0.45
N ARG A 173 8.75 -11.43 0.60
CA ARG A 173 10.09 -11.24 -0.01
C ARG A 173 10.02 -11.21 -1.54
N GLN A 174 9.25 -12.11 -2.12
CA GLN A 174 9.10 -12.22 -3.58
C GLN A 174 8.21 -11.12 -4.15
N ASN A 175 7.17 -10.74 -3.42
CA ASN A 175 6.22 -9.71 -3.81
C ASN A 175 5.70 -8.97 -2.57
N PRO A 176 6.37 -7.85 -2.18
CA PRO A 176 5.99 -7.10 -0.99
C PRO A 176 4.54 -6.62 -1.00
N GLU A 177 4.03 -6.18 -2.15
CA GLU A 177 2.65 -5.69 -2.28
C GLU A 177 1.62 -6.78 -1.98
N LEU A 178 1.85 -8.00 -2.49
CA LEU A 178 0.97 -9.14 -2.27
C LEU A 178 1.07 -9.68 -0.83
N GLY A 179 2.28 -9.75 -0.28
CA GLY A 179 2.52 -10.33 1.04
C GLY A 179 2.22 -9.38 2.21
N GLN A 180 2.19 -8.07 1.98
CA GLN A 180 2.12 -7.05 3.03
C GLN A 180 0.93 -7.22 3.98
N PRO A 181 -0.33 -7.39 3.51
CA PRO A 181 -1.47 -7.52 4.42
C PRO A 181 -1.36 -8.75 5.34
N GLY A 182 -0.86 -9.87 4.79
CA GLY A 182 -0.70 -11.12 5.54
C GLY A 182 0.42 -11.03 6.57
N LEU A 183 1.60 -10.55 6.15
CA LEU A 183 2.73 -10.38 7.06
C LEU A 183 2.42 -9.36 8.18
N LEU A 184 1.71 -8.27 7.85
CA LEU A 184 1.27 -7.29 8.84
C LEU A 184 0.40 -7.92 9.92
N GLY A 185 -0.58 -8.74 9.54
CA GLY A 185 -1.45 -9.44 10.50
C GLY A 185 -0.65 -10.37 11.44
N VAL A 186 0.27 -11.16 10.88
CA VAL A 186 1.14 -12.05 11.65
C VAL A 186 2.04 -11.27 12.60
N LEU A 187 2.66 -10.19 12.14
CA LEU A 187 3.55 -9.38 12.98
C LEU A 187 2.81 -8.65 14.08
N LYS A 188 1.61 -8.13 13.82
CA LYS A 188 0.76 -7.57 14.87
C LYS A 188 0.53 -8.57 16.00
N ALA A 189 0.12 -9.79 15.66
CA ALA A 189 -0.11 -10.84 16.65
C ALA A 189 1.18 -11.25 17.37
N ARG A 190 2.29 -11.40 16.63
CA ARG A 190 3.58 -11.82 17.17
C ARG A 190 4.16 -10.80 18.14
N LEU A 191 4.14 -9.52 17.79
CA LEU A 191 4.65 -8.44 18.64
C LEU A 191 3.78 -8.20 19.86
N ALA A 192 2.47 -8.44 19.76
CA ALA A 192 1.58 -8.43 20.93
C ALA A 192 1.86 -9.60 21.89
N ALA A 193 2.20 -10.78 21.36
CA ALA A 193 2.51 -11.98 22.13
C ALA A 193 3.95 -12.00 22.71
N ASP A 194 4.88 -11.27 22.09
CA ASP A 194 6.29 -11.20 22.49
C ASP A 194 6.74 -9.74 22.71
N PRO A 195 6.49 -9.17 23.91
CA PRO A 195 6.89 -7.81 24.24
C PRO A 195 8.41 -7.59 24.21
N ALA A 196 9.20 -8.64 24.42
CA ALA A 196 10.66 -8.54 24.36
C ALA A 196 11.12 -8.33 22.92
N LEU A 197 10.58 -9.08 21.96
CA LEU A 197 10.82 -8.85 20.53
C LEU A 197 10.35 -7.45 20.11
N ALA A 198 9.15 -7.03 20.54
CA ALA A 198 8.65 -5.69 20.26
C ALA A 198 9.58 -4.60 20.80
N GLY A 199 10.07 -4.73 22.03
CA GLY A 199 11.04 -3.81 22.62
C GLY A 199 12.37 -3.76 21.85
N GLN A 200 12.89 -4.91 21.40
CA GLN A 200 14.12 -4.97 20.60
C GLN A 200 13.97 -4.31 19.23
N LEU A 201 12.85 -4.53 18.55
CA LEU A 201 12.57 -3.92 17.24
C LEU A 201 12.32 -2.42 17.36
N ALA A 202 11.56 -1.99 18.38
CA ALA A 202 11.38 -0.58 18.71
C ALA A 202 12.73 0.11 18.96
N ALA A 203 13.59 -0.47 19.80
CA ALA A 203 14.94 0.06 20.05
C ALA A 203 15.80 0.12 18.78
N THR A 204 15.64 -0.85 17.87
CA THR A 204 16.35 -0.87 16.58
C THR A 204 15.93 0.30 15.69
N LEU A 205 14.62 0.61 15.63
CA LEU A 205 14.11 1.79 14.91
C LEU A 205 14.60 3.09 15.55
N SER A 206 14.46 3.23 16.87
CA SER A 206 14.89 4.44 17.58
C SER A 206 16.39 4.70 17.49
N ALA A 207 17.22 3.65 17.53
CA ALA A 207 18.67 3.79 17.37
C ALA A 207 19.04 4.33 15.98
N ALA A 208 18.35 3.86 14.93
CA ALA A 208 18.57 4.36 13.58
C ALA A 208 18.10 5.80 13.37
N GLU A 209 17.12 6.28 14.15
CA GLU A 209 16.74 7.71 14.15
C GLU A 209 17.80 8.60 14.82
N ALA A 210 18.58 8.04 15.74
CA ALA A 210 19.63 8.76 16.46
C ALA A 210 20.99 8.78 15.75
N GLU A 211 21.22 7.90 14.77
CA GLU A 211 22.45 7.88 13.98
C GLU A 211 22.53 9.17 13.12
N PRO A 212 23.52 10.05 13.36
CA PRO A 212 23.72 11.24 12.54
C PRO A 212 24.28 10.82 11.18
N GLY A 213 23.38 10.48 10.26
CA GLY A 213 23.71 9.92 8.96
C GLY A 213 22.79 10.43 7.88
N ASP A 214 23.40 10.79 6.76
CA ASP A 214 22.78 11.18 5.50
C ASP A 214 22.04 9.99 4.83
N GLY A 215 20.96 9.47 5.44
CA GLY A 215 20.23 8.33 4.87
C GLY A 215 19.33 7.51 5.80
N GLY A 216 18.54 8.14 6.67
CA GLY A 216 17.46 7.44 7.38
C GLY A 216 16.30 7.11 6.43
N LEU A 217 15.50 6.06 6.70
CA LEU A 217 14.32 5.68 5.88
C LEU A 217 13.33 6.83 5.65
N ARG A 218 13.30 7.82 6.55
CA ARG A 218 12.55 9.08 6.39
C ARG A 218 12.94 9.88 5.15
N SER A 219 14.05 9.56 4.50
CA SER A 219 14.50 10.19 3.26
C SER A 219 13.73 9.75 2.02
N LEU A 220 12.96 8.67 2.10
CA LEU A 220 12.06 8.18 1.06
C LEU A 220 10.62 8.51 1.43
N VAL A 221 10.09 9.58 0.85
CA VAL A 221 8.64 9.84 0.88
C VAL A 221 8.10 9.51 -0.49
N GLU A 222 7.38 8.40 -0.57
CA GLU A 222 6.65 7.99 -1.77
C GLU A 222 5.16 8.27 -1.56
N VAL A 223 4.61 9.18 -2.35
CA VAL A 223 3.18 9.50 -2.37
C VAL A 223 2.63 8.91 -3.66
N SER A 224 1.97 7.76 -3.56
CA SER A 224 1.25 7.16 -4.69
C SER A 224 -0.24 7.44 -4.56
N GLN A 225 -0.84 8.01 -5.60
CA GLN A 225 -2.27 8.28 -5.68
C GLN A 225 -2.84 7.76 -7.00
N ARG A 226 -3.96 7.05 -6.93
CA ARG A 226 -4.72 6.63 -8.11
C ARG A 226 -6.06 7.34 -8.14
N ILE A 227 -6.36 8.03 -9.24
CA ILE A 227 -7.54 8.88 -9.39
C ILE A 227 -8.25 8.53 -10.70
N GLY A 228 -9.53 8.14 -10.61
CA GLY A 228 -10.32 7.77 -11.79
C GLY A 228 -10.65 8.96 -12.69
N LEU A 229 -11.50 9.88 -12.21
CA LEU A 229 -11.89 11.08 -12.94
C LEU A 229 -11.56 12.34 -12.14
N VAL A 230 -10.85 13.27 -12.75
CA VAL A 230 -10.54 14.59 -12.19
C VAL A 230 -11.44 15.63 -12.85
N SER A 231 -12.41 16.17 -12.11
CA SER A 231 -13.38 17.17 -12.63
C SER A 231 -13.15 18.59 -12.10
N GLY A 232 -12.02 18.84 -11.44
CA GLY A 232 -11.61 20.14 -10.89
C GLY A 232 -10.11 20.20 -10.61
N ASP A 233 -9.67 21.10 -9.73
CA ASP A 233 -8.25 21.24 -9.39
C ASP A 233 -7.82 20.17 -8.39
N VAL A 234 -6.83 19.35 -8.77
CA VAL A 234 -6.24 18.31 -7.92
C VAL A 234 -4.76 18.61 -7.76
N VAL A 235 -4.30 18.66 -6.51
CA VAL A 235 -2.87 18.76 -6.16
C VAL A 235 -2.45 17.45 -5.50
N GLY A 236 -1.45 16.76 -6.07
CA GLY A 236 -1.04 15.43 -5.60
C GLY A 236 -0.35 15.42 -4.25
N ALA A 237 0.60 16.32 -4.06
CA ALA A 237 1.25 16.53 -2.76
C ALA A 237 1.66 17.99 -2.59
N ILE A 238 1.49 18.52 -1.37
CA ILE A 238 2.08 19.79 -0.96
C ILE A 238 3.11 19.47 0.12
N VAL A 239 4.38 19.73 -0.15
CA VAL A 239 5.48 19.53 0.79
C VAL A 239 6.03 20.89 1.19
N GLY A 240 5.81 21.27 2.45
CA GLY A 240 6.29 22.53 3.02
C GLY A 240 7.82 22.59 3.05
N ALA A 241 8.39 23.79 2.93
CA ALA A 241 9.84 24.01 2.87
C ALA A 241 10.59 23.42 4.08
N ASP A 242 9.95 23.41 5.26
CA ASP A 242 10.46 22.83 6.51
C ASP A 242 10.56 21.29 6.48
N VAL A 243 9.87 20.66 5.53
CA VAL A 243 9.87 19.23 5.25
C VAL A 243 10.85 18.90 4.12
N VAL A 244 11.02 19.79 3.13
CA VAL A 244 11.95 19.60 1.99
C VAL A 244 13.38 19.42 2.47
N ASP A 245 13.83 20.21 3.45
CA ASP A 245 15.20 20.13 3.97
C ASP A 245 15.47 18.81 4.75
N LYS A 246 14.42 18.03 5.02
CA LYS A 246 14.49 16.76 5.76
C LYS A 246 14.23 15.53 4.89
N ILE A 247 13.75 15.71 3.66
CA ILE A 247 13.47 14.62 2.72
C ILE A 247 14.50 14.67 1.58
N ARG A 248 15.28 13.60 1.38
CA ARG A 248 16.22 13.53 0.26
C ARG A 248 15.55 13.20 -1.07
N LYS A 249 14.48 12.41 -1.04
CA LYS A 249 13.75 11.97 -2.23
C LYS A 249 12.25 11.95 -1.94
N LEU A 250 11.54 12.88 -2.56
CA LEU A 250 10.09 12.85 -2.69
C LEU A 250 9.75 12.25 -4.06
N SER A 251 9.13 11.07 -4.07
CA SER A 251 8.54 10.50 -5.27
C SER A 251 7.03 10.66 -5.17
N VAL A 252 6.42 11.35 -6.13
CA VAL A 252 4.97 11.48 -6.21
C VAL A 252 4.53 10.80 -7.49
N GLU A 253 3.84 9.68 -7.36
CA GLU A 253 3.25 8.96 -8.48
C GLU A 253 1.74 9.22 -8.48
N GLN A 254 1.25 9.88 -9.53
CA GLN A 254 -0.18 10.08 -9.74
C GLN A 254 -0.63 9.31 -10.97
N ASN A 255 -1.45 8.29 -10.75
CA ASN A 255 -2.07 7.55 -11.83
C ASN A 255 -3.50 8.07 -12.03
N VAL A 256 -3.68 8.95 -13.03
CA VAL A 256 -4.96 9.58 -13.34
C VAL A 256 -5.54 8.98 -14.61
N GLU A 257 -6.72 8.36 -14.53
CA GLU A 257 -7.34 7.68 -15.68
C GLU A 257 -7.99 8.68 -16.64
N THR A 258 -8.62 9.75 -16.15
CA THR A 258 -9.26 10.78 -16.99
C THR A 258 -9.25 12.15 -16.32
N VAL A 259 -8.86 13.19 -17.06
CA VAL A 259 -9.00 14.60 -16.67
C VAL A 259 -10.16 15.19 -17.46
N GLY A 260 -11.20 15.62 -16.76
CA GLY A 260 -12.41 16.20 -17.34
C GLY A 260 -12.19 17.62 -17.88
N PRO A 261 -13.10 18.13 -18.72
CA PRO A 261 -13.00 19.49 -19.24
C PRO A 261 -12.94 20.54 -18.13
N GLY A 262 -11.94 21.41 -18.19
CA GLY A 262 -11.74 22.50 -17.21
C GLY A 262 -11.08 22.07 -15.90
N ALA A 263 -10.61 20.82 -15.80
CA ALA A 263 -9.93 20.33 -14.60
C ALA A 263 -8.40 20.54 -14.70
N THR A 264 -7.76 20.86 -13.56
CA THR A 264 -6.30 21.05 -13.47
C THR A 264 -5.69 19.96 -12.61
N LEU A 265 -4.64 19.30 -13.11
CA LEU A 265 -3.85 18.35 -12.32
C LEU A 265 -2.47 18.96 -12.03
N THR A 266 -2.16 19.13 -10.75
CA THR A 266 -0.86 19.59 -10.26
C THR A 266 -0.19 18.43 -9.53
N GLY A 267 0.96 17.97 -10.03
CA GLY A 267 1.71 16.82 -9.48
C GLY A 267 2.11 16.99 -8.01
N ALA A 268 3.24 17.64 -7.78
CA ALA A 268 3.74 17.92 -6.44
C ALA A 268 4.21 19.37 -6.35
N VAL A 269 3.84 20.04 -5.25
CA VAL A 269 4.29 21.39 -4.93
C VAL A 269 5.30 21.28 -3.80
N ILE A 270 6.55 21.63 -4.07
CA ILE A 270 7.67 21.49 -3.13
C ILE A 270 8.16 22.90 -2.76
N GLY A 271 8.18 23.23 -1.47
CA GLY A 271 8.83 24.46 -0.95
C GLY A 271 8.04 25.75 -1.06
N GLY A 272 6.74 25.71 -1.39
CA GLY A 272 5.90 26.91 -1.49
C GLY A 272 5.40 27.40 -0.11
N SER A 273 6.06 28.40 0.48
CA SER A 273 5.51 29.14 1.63
C SER A 273 4.65 30.31 1.15
N GLY A 274 3.47 30.03 0.59
CA GLY A 274 2.51 31.03 0.10
C GLY A 274 1.46 30.44 -0.83
N PRO A 275 0.41 31.19 -1.23
CA PRO A 275 -0.53 30.76 -2.26
C PRO A 275 0.27 30.51 -3.55
N VAL A 276 0.37 29.25 -3.95
CA VAL A 276 1.12 28.84 -5.13
C VAL A 276 0.27 29.17 -6.35
N ASN A 277 0.60 30.27 -7.02
CA ASN A 277 0.11 30.56 -8.37
C ASN A 277 0.85 29.65 -9.35
N VAL A 278 0.20 28.57 -9.77
CA VAL A 278 0.67 27.75 -10.89
C VAL A 278 0.40 28.54 -12.18
N GLY A 279 1.32 29.41 -12.54
CA GLY A 279 1.29 30.14 -13.80
C GLY A 279 1.72 29.22 -14.94
N GLY A 280 0.75 28.56 -15.59
CA GLY A 280 0.97 27.80 -16.82
C GLY A 280 -0.25 26.94 -17.15
N GLN A 281 -1.10 27.41 -18.07
CA GLN A 281 -2.12 26.56 -18.68
C GLN A 281 -1.42 25.51 -19.55
N HIS A 282 -1.44 24.24 -19.13
CA HIS A 282 -1.08 23.12 -20.00
C HIS A 282 -2.36 22.59 -20.64
N HIS A 283 -2.54 22.86 -21.93
CA HIS A 283 -3.63 22.31 -22.72
C HIS A 283 -3.33 20.85 -23.06
N HIS A 284 -3.98 19.92 -22.37
CA HIS A 284 -4.03 18.52 -22.79
C HIS A 284 -5.25 18.32 -23.68
N GLY A 285 -5.03 18.14 -24.99
CA GLY A 285 -6.10 17.91 -25.97
C GLY A 285 -5.84 18.46 -27.38
N ASP A 286 -4.85 19.34 -27.55
CA ASP A 286 -4.53 19.85 -28.87
C ASP A 286 -3.72 18.83 -29.67
N ARG A 287 -4.25 18.43 -30.83
CA ARG A 287 -3.53 17.64 -31.82
C ARG A 287 -2.46 18.54 -32.45
N ILE A 288 -1.22 18.41 -31.99
CA ILE A 288 -0.06 19.03 -32.64
C ILE A 288 0.30 18.16 -33.85
N ASP A 289 -0.10 18.59 -35.05
CA ASP A 289 0.37 17.97 -36.29
C ASP A 289 1.80 18.42 -36.56
N THR A 290 2.75 17.52 -36.32
CA THR A 290 4.17 17.79 -36.53
C THR A 290 4.63 17.50 -37.96
N GLY A 291 3.73 17.10 -38.87
CA GLY A 291 4.07 16.74 -40.24
C GLY A 291 5.12 15.63 -40.36
N GLY A 292 5.29 14.81 -39.32
CA GLY A 292 6.33 13.77 -39.26
C GLY A 292 7.68 14.21 -38.72
N ALA A 293 7.82 15.42 -38.18
CA ALA A 293 9.00 15.87 -37.45
C ALA A 293 8.85 15.68 -35.92
N PRO A 294 9.94 15.51 -35.16
CA PRO A 294 9.88 15.53 -33.70
C PRO A 294 9.54 16.95 -33.20
N TYR A 295 8.56 17.05 -32.30
CA TYR A 295 8.24 18.30 -31.59
C TYR A 295 9.01 18.33 -30.27
N PHE A 296 9.70 19.45 -30.02
CA PHE A 296 10.37 19.71 -28.76
C PHE A 296 9.71 20.90 -28.07
N GLY A 297 9.05 20.66 -26.95
CA GLY A 297 8.54 21.71 -26.08
C GLY A 297 9.68 22.29 -25.23
N GLY A 298 10.19 23.47 -25.60
CA GLY A 298 11.22 24.20 -24.84
C GLY A 298 12.56 24.36 -25.58
N ASN A 299 13.54 24.98 -24.92
CA ASN A 299 14.88 25.19 -25.47
C ASN A 299 15.70 23.89 -25.43
N VAL A 300 16.11 23.38 -26.59
CA VAL A 300 17.00 22.22 -26.70
C VAL A 300 18.40 22.69 -27.11
N GLN A 301 19.39 22.38 -26.29
CA GLN A 301 20.81 22.60 -26.60
C GLN A 301 21.49 21.25 -26.84
N VAL A 302 21.82 20.96 -28.10
CA VAL A 302 22.43 19.69 -28.51
C VAL A 302 23.93 19.89 -28.70
N GLY A 303 24.74 19.11 -28.00
CA GLY A 303 26.20 19.16 -28.09
C GLY A 303 26.80 18.48 -29.34
N ARG A 304 25.95 17.92 -30.22
CA ARG A 304 26.29 17.22 -31.48
C ARG A 304 25.10 17.27 -32.45
N ASP A 305 25.27 16.74 -33.66
CA ASP A 305 24.25 16.71 -34.72
C ASP A 305 22.97 15.99 -34.30
N LEU A 306 21.84 16.64 -34.57
CA LEU A 306 20.50 16.10 -34.33
C LEU A 306 20.01 15.46 -35.63
N VAL A 307 20.07 14.12 -35.70
CA VAL A 307 19.71 13.36 -36.90
C VAL A 307 18.21 13.03 -36.87
N GLY A 308 17.45 13.63 -37.79
CA GLY A 308 15.98 13.58 -37.78
C GLY A 308 15.32 12.32 -38.37
N ARG A 309 16.10 11.28 -38.72
CA ARG A 309 15.62 10.00 -39.28
C ARG A 309 16.57 8.84 -38.89
N ASP A 310 16.16 7.60 -39.20
CA ASP A 310 16.93 6.38 -38.94
C ASP A 310 18.39 6.48 -39.41
N GLN A 311 19.30 6.45 -38.44
CA GLN A 311 20.72 6.25 -38.70
C GLN A 311 20.95 4.77 -38.98
N VAL A 312 21.15 4.41 -40.26
CA VAL A 312 21.58 3.05 -40.63
C VAL A 312 23.05 2.89 -40.27
N VAL A 313 23.32 2.36 -39.07
CA VAL A 313 24.65 1.90 -38.68
C VAL A 313 24.90 0.55 -39.34
N GLN A 314 25.60 0.52 -40.48
CA GLN A 314 26.04 -0.72 -41.09
C GLN A 314 27.25 -1.28 -40.32
N GLY A 315 27.00 -2.31 -39.50
CA GLY A 315 28.02 -3.17 -38.91
C GLY A 315 27.88 -3.32 -37.40
N ASP A 316 27.49 -4.52 -36.96
CA ASP A 316 27.54 -4.92 -35.55
C ASP A 316 28.99 -5.00 -35.09
N GLN A 317 29.56 -3.87 -34.67
CA GLN A 317 30.82 -3.87 -33.95
C GLN A 317 30.53 -4.25 -32.49
N VAL A 318 30.34 -5.56 -32.25
CA VAL A 318 30.13 -6.08 -30.90
C VAL A 318 31.49 -6.17 -30.20
N GLY A 319 31.81 -5.21 -29.34
CA GLY A 319 33.00 -5.20 -28.49
C GLY A 319 32.90 -6.16 -27.30
N GLY A 320 32.50 -7.41 -27.53
CA GLY A 320 32.31 -8.41 -26.49
C GLY A 320 32.03 -9.83 -27.03
N ASP A 321 31.87 -10.79 -26.12
CA ASP A 321 31.67 -12.21 -26.46
C ASP A 321 30.34 -12.44 -27.19
N ARG A 322 30.41 -13.11 -28.36
CA ARG A 322 29.23 -13.54 -29.11
C ARG A 322 28.81 -14.93 -28.61
N ILE A 323 27.74 -14.99 -27.83
CA ILE A 323 27.15 -16.26 -27.37
C ILE A 323 26.00 -16.63 -28.31
N THR A 324 26.23 -17.63 -29.16
CA THR A 324 25.18 -18.21 -30.02
C THR A 324 24.52 -19.36 -29.27
N MET A 325 23.24 -19.24 -28.94
CA MET A 325 22.45 -20.32 -28.34
C MET A 325 21.62 -21.03 -29.41
N GLY A 326 21.58 -22.36 -29.36
CA GLY A 326 20.69 -23.19 -30.19
C GLY A 326 19.25 -23.18 -29.66
N ASP A 327 18.37 -23.96 -30.28
CA ASP A 327 16.96 -24.06 -29.90
C ASP A 327 16.82 -24.72 -28.51
N ILE A 328 16.20 -24.00 -27.55
CA ILE A 328 16.08 -24.44 -26.16
C ILE A 328 14.59 -24.59 -25.84
N SER A 329 14.07 -25.80 -25.97
CA SER A 329 12.76 -26.17 -25.43
C SER A 329 12.94 -26.76 -24.03
N ASN A 330 12.26 -26.16 -23.04
CA ASN A 330 12.19 -26.61 -21.64
C ASN A 330 13.46 -26.56 -20.76
N ALA A 331 14.50 -25.81 -21.13
CA ALA A 331 15.63 -25.54 -20.23
C ALA A 331 15.82 -24.03 -19.99
N GLN A 332 16.12 -23.67 -18.74
CA GLN A 332 16.43 -22.31 -18.33
C GLN A 332 17.95 -22.13 -18.39
N VAL A 333 18.44 -21.21 -19.22
CA VAL A 333 19.87 -20.92 -19.36
C VAL A 333 20.16 -19.51 -18.89
N ALA A 334 21.02 -19.39 -17.87
CA ALA A 334 21.66 -18.15 -17.49
C ALA A 334 23.01 -18.07 -18.21
N ALA A 335 23.22 -17.08 -19.09
CA ALA A 335 24.51 -16.88 -19.75
C ALA A 335 25.06 -15.49 -19.42
N GLY A 336 26.22 -15.46 -18.76
CA GLY A 336 26.94 -14.24 -18.40
C GLY A 336 27.64 -14.34 -17.05
N ARG A 337 28.77 -13.62 -16.89
CA ARG A 337 29.49 -13.55 -15.60
C ARG A 337 28.62 -12.74 -14.62
N GLY A 338 28.07 -13.41 -13.61
CA GLY A 338 27.14 -12.81 -12.63
C GLY A 338 25.65 -13.04 -12.93
N ALA A 339 25.31 -13.85 -13.94
CA ALA A 339 23.92 -14.22 -14.18
C ALA A 339 23.44 -15.20 -13.09
N HIS A 340 22.62 -14.71 -12.17
CA HIS A 340 21.80 -15.58 -11.31
C HIS A 340 20.41 -15.72 -11.96
N VAL A 341 19.86 -16.93 -11.92
CA VAL A 341 18.44 -17.16 -12.20
C VAL A 341 17.87 -17.60 -10.86
N GLU A 342 17.15 -16.69 -10.21
CA GLU A 342 16.29 -17.02 -9.08
C GLU A 342 15.04 -17.69 -9.66
N VAL A 343 15.03 -19.02 -9.63
CA VAL A 343 13.84 -19.78 -9.99
C VAL A 343 12.86 -19.62 -8.83
N SER A 344 11.87 -18.75 -9.00
CA SER A 344 10.65 -18.83 -8.19
C SER A 344 9.96 -20.14 -8.57
N GLN A 345 10.33 -21.23 -7.89
CA GLN A 345 9.48 -22.40 -7.81
C GLN A 345 8.24 -21.94 -7.05
N GLY A 346 7.23 -21.46 -7.80
CA GLY A 346 5.91 -21.22 -7.25
C GLY A 346 5.48 -22.44 -6.46
N LEU A 347 4.84 -22.19 -5.31
CA LEU A 347 4.21 -23.19 -4.44
C LEU A 347 3.61 -24.31 -5.30
N GLY A 348 4.22 -25.50 -5.17
CA GLY A 348 4.25 -26.52 -6.19
C GLY A 348 2.94 -27.28 -6.33
N GLY A 349 2.81 -28.04 -7.42
CA GLY A 349 1.62 -28.87 -7.70
C GLY A 349 1.18 -29.80 -6.57
N ALA A 350 2.03 -30.04 -5.56
CA ALA A 350 1.68 -30.77 -4.33
C ALA A 350 0.64 -30.05 -3.45
N GLU A 351 0.76 -28.73 -3.25
CA GLU A 351 -0.23 -27.96 -2.46
C GLU A 351 -1.55 -27.87 -3.21
N LEU A 352 -1.48 -27.65 -4.53
CA LEU A 352 -2.65 -27.71 -5.42
C LEU A 352 -3.35 -29.07 -5.32
N ALA A 353 -2.59 -30.16 -5.36
CA ALA A 353 -3.12 -31.51 -5.21
C ALA A 353 -3.81 -31.72 -3.85
N ALA A 354 -3.22 -31.25 -2.75
CA ALA A 354 -3.81 -31.36 -1.41
C ALA A 354 -5.16 -30.62 -1.29
N THR A 355 -5.26 -29.43 -1.88
CA THR A 355 -6.52 -28.66 -1.90
C THR A 355 -7.61 -29.37 -2.69
N PHE A 356 -7.28 -29.88 -3.89
CA PHE A 356 -8.26 -30.65 -4.66
C PHE A 356 -8.61 -31.99 -4.00
N GLN A 357 -7.69 -32.59 -3.24
CA GLN A 357 -8.01 -33.80 -2.46
C GLN A 357 -9.09 -33.52 -1.42
N ALA A 358 -9.03 -32.39 -0.71
CA ALA A 358 -10.09 -32.02 0.24
C ALA A 358 -11.47 -31.84 -0.44
N VAL A 359 -11.49 -31.36 -1.69
CA VAL A 359 -12.72 -31.27 -2.51
C VAL A 359 -13.23 -32.67 -2.90
N LEU A 360 -12.34 -33.56 -3.34
CA LEU A 360 -12.71 -34.94 -3.69
C LEU A 360 -13.22 -35.72 -2.47
N ASP A 361 -12.56 -35.60 -1.32
CA ASP A 361 -13.01 -36.19 -0.05
C ASP A 361 -14.41 -35.70 0.35
N ARG A 362 -14.72 -34.42 0.06
CA ARG A 362 -16.05 -33.85 0.30
C ARG A 362 -17.12 -34.48 -0.61
N ILE A 363 -16.81 -34.71 -1.89
CA ILE A 363 -17.70 -35.40 -2.84
C ILE A 363 -17.97 -36.83 -2.37
N ASP A 364 -16.95 -37.54 -1.92
CA ASP A 364 -17.06 -38.93 -1.47
C ASP A 364 -18.01 -39.06 -0.27
N ARG A 365 -17.92 -38.11 0.67
CA ARG A 365 -18.75 -38.06 1.88
C ARG A 365 -20.17 -37.51 1.66
N ARG A 366 -20.47 -36.91 0.50
CA ARG A 366 -21.80 -36.35 0.21
C ARG A 366 -22.86 -37.48 0.24
N PRO A 367 -24.03 -37.29 0.88
CA PRO A 367 -25.12 -38.26 0.76
C PRO A 367 -25.55 -38.46 -0.71
N PRO A 368 -26.09 -39.63 -1.09
CA PRO A 368 -26.67 -39.80 -2.42
C PRO A 368 -27.78 -38.78 -2.67
N ASP A 369 -27.73 -38.09 -3.80
CA ASP A 369 -28.72 -37.10 -4.24
C ASP A 369 -29.42 -37.65 -5.49
N PRO A 370 -30.75 -37.81 -5.49
CA PRO A 370 -31.45 -38.38 -6.65
C PRO A 370 -31.38 -37.50 -7.91
N ASN A 371 -31.04 -36.21 -7.77
CA ASN A 371 -31.00 -35.28 -8.90
C ASN A 371 -29.59 -35.04 -9.45
N VAL A 372 -28.55 -35.46 -8.73
CA VAL A 372 -27.15 -35.16 -9.10
C VAL A 372 -26.26 -36.36 -8.82
N GLU A 373 -25.65 -36.89 -9.89
CA GLU A 373 -24.70 -37.99 -9.79
C GLU A 373 -23.35 -37.50 -9.24
N LYS A 374 -22.75 -38.25 -8.30
CA LYS A 374 -21.43 -37.91 -7.73
C LYS A 374 -20.33 -37.82 -8.80
N GLU A 375 -20.44 -38.63 -9.85
CA GLU A 375 -19.45 -38.67 -10.92
C GLU A 375 -19.45 -37.38 -11.74
N GLU A 376 -20.62 -36.77 -11.98
CA GLU A 376 -20.72 -35.47 -12.66
C GLU A 376 -20.00 -34.35 -11.87
N ILE A 377 -20.12 -34.40 -10.54
CA ILE A 377 -19.42 -33.46 -9.64
C ILE A 377 -17.90 -33.69 -9.72
N ARG A 378 -17.44 -34.97 -9.67
CA ARG A 378 -16.01 -35.32 -9.78
C ARG A 378 -15.43 -34.87 -11.11
N ASP A 379 -16.13 -35.12 -12.21
CA ASP A 379 -15.70 -34.71 -13.56
C ASP A 379 -15.56 -33.19 -13.67
N THR A 380 -16.50 -32.44 -13.09
CA THR A 380 -16.45 -30.98 -13.09
C THR A 380 -15.27 -30.46 -12.26
N VAL A 381 -15.01 -31.04 -11.08
CA VAL A 381 -13.84 -30.71 -10.25
C VAL A 381 -12.53 -31.08 -10.95
N GLY A 382 -12.47 -32.21 -11.63
CA GLY A 382 -11.32 -32.64 -12.43
C GLY A 382 -10.97 -31.64 -13.53
N LYS A 383 -11.97 -31.17 -14.29
CA LYS A 383 -11.78 -30.13 -15.31
C LYS A 383 -11.22 -28.82 -14.74
N VAL A 384 -11.70 -28.40 -13.57
CA VAL A 384 -11.17 -27.21 -12.89
C VAL A 384 -9.71 -27.43 -12.47
N LYS A 385 -9.40 -28.59 -11.87
CA LYS A 385 -8.03 -28.96 -11.46
C LYS A 385 -7.06 -28.93 -12.63
N ASP A 386 -7.41 -29.60 -13.73
CA ASP A 386 -6.53 -29.73 -14.90
C ASP A 386 -6.26 -28.39 -15.58
N GLU A 387 -7.25 -27.50 -15.61
CA GLU A 387 -7.10 -26.17 -16.19
C GLU A 387 -6.28 -25.26 -15.28
N VAL A 388 -6.50 -25.31 -13.97
CA VAL A 388 -5.72 -24.55 -12.98
C VAL A 388 -4.25 -24.99 -12.95
N ALA A 389 -3.99 -26.29 -13.13
CA ALA A 389 -2.63 -26.83 -13.18
C ALA A 389 -1.78 -26.29 -14.35
N LYS A 390 -2.38 -25.60 -15.32
CA LYS A 390 -1.67 -24.93 -16.42
C LYS A 390 -0.98 -23.62 -16.00
N GLY A 391 -1.19 -23.16 -14.77
CA GLY A 391 -0.56 -21.94 -14.24
C GLY A 391 -0.92 -20.71 -15.08
N ASP A 392 0.09 -20.03 -15.63
CA ASP A 392 -0.09 -18.81 -16.43
C ASP A 392 -0.86 -19.04 -17.74
N ALA A 393 -0.89 -20.28 -18.25
CA ALA A 393 -1.63 -20.65 -19.45
C ALA A 393 -3.10 -21.04 -19.19
N VAL A 394 -3.61 -20.78 -17.98
CA VAL A 394 -4.99 -21.10 -17.58
C VAL A 394 -6.03 -20.34 -18.41
N ASN A 395 -7.06 -21.05 -18.89
CA ASN A 395 -8.23 -20.41 -19.48
C ASN A 395 -9.24 -20.05 -18.38
N VAL A 396 -9.14 -18.80 -17.89
CA VAL A 396 -9.96 -18.25 -16.81
C VAL A 396 -11.47 -18.38 -17.08
N ALA A 397 -11.90 -18.19 -18.34
CA ALA A 397 -13.33 -18.30 -18.71
C ALA A 397 -13.86 -19.74 -18.60
N LYS A 398 -13.04 -20.75 -18.89
CA LYS A 398 -13.41 -22.15 -18.68
C LYS A 398 -13.54 -22.47 -17.19
N VAL A 399 -12.56 -22.05 -16.39
CA VAL A 399 -12.57 -22.23 -14.93
C VAL A 399 -13.81 -21.59 -14.32
N GLU A 400 -14.11 -20.34 -14.68
CA GLU A 400 -15.32 -19.66 -14.22
C GLU A 400 -16.60 -20.44 -14.57
N ARG A 401 -16.72 -20.87 -15.84
CA ARG A 401 -17.90 -21.62 -16.29
C ARG A 401 -18.10 -22.91 -15.49
N TRP A 402 -17.03 -23.68 -15.26
CA TRP A 402 -17.12 -24.92 -14.49
C TRP A 402 -17.35 -24.67 -12.99
N LEU A 403 -16.81 -23.59 -12.42
CA LEU A 403 -17.10 -23.22 -11.04
C LEU A 403 -18.58 -22.84 -10.85
N ARG A 404 -19.18 -22.13 -11.82
CA ARG A 404 -20.63 -21.86 -11.80
C ARG A 404 -21.45 -23.14 -11.92
N GLN A 405 -21.08 -24.02 -12.85
CA GLN A 405 -21.72 -25.34 -12.96
C GLN A 405 -21.62 -26.13 -11.65
N LEU A 406 -20.47 -26.07 -10.96
CA LEU A 406 -20.27 -26.73 -9.67
C LEU A 406 -21.14 -26.12 -8.56
N ILE A 407 -21.35 -24.79 -8.57
CA ILE A 407 -22.28 -24.10 -7.65
C ILE A 407 -23.70 -24.62 -7.85
N ASP A 408 -24.14 -24.78 -9.09
CA ASP A 408 -25.49 -25.23 -9.43
C ASP A 408 -25.70 -26.72 -9.07
N LEU A 409 -24.69 -27.58 -9.33
CA LEU A 409 -24.76 -29.03 -9.07
C LEU A 409 -24.58 -29.38 -7.59
N ALA A 410 -23.63 -28.75 -6.91
CA ALA A 410 -23.18 -29.14 -5.58
C ALA A 410 -22.63 -27.92 -4.81
N PRO A 411 -23.51 -27.03 -4.30
CA PRO A 411 -23.09 -25.77 -3.68
C PRO A 411 -22.16 -25.97 -2.48
N ASP A 412 -22.30 -27.08 -1.74
CA ASP A 412 -21.43 -27.39 -0.60
C ASP A 412 -20.01 -27.81 -1.02
N VAL A 413 -19.87 -28.48 -2.17
CA VAL A 413 -18.56 -28.81 -2.77
C VAL A 413 -17.94 -27.56 -3.41
N ALA A 414 -18.75 -26.75 -4.07
CA ALA A 414 -18.33 -25.50 -4.70
C ALA A 414 -17.72 -24.52 -3.68
N ASP A 415 -18.32 -24.38 -2.50
CA ASP A 415 -17.79 -23.51 -1.45
C ASP A 415 -16.35 -23.92 -1.07
N VAL A 416 -16.09 -25.21 -0.82
CA VAL A 416 -14.74 -25.73 -0.49
C VAL A 416 -13.75 -25.45 -1.62
N ALA A 417 -14.14 -25.71 -2.88
CA ALA A 417 -13.29 -25.45 -4.04
C ALA A 417 -12.97 -23.95 -4.18
N LEU A 418 -13.96 -23.07 -4.04
CA LEU A 418 -13.77 -21.62 -4.07
C LEU A 418 -12.90 -21.13 -2.91
N LYS A 419 -13.03 -21.73 -1.72
CA LYS A 419 -12.16 -21.40 -0.57
C LYS A 419 -10.70 -21.75 -0.86
N GLY A 420 -10.48 -22.93 -1.44
CA GLY A 420 -9.14 -23.37 -1.86
C GLY A 420 -8.55 -22.43 -2.90
N LEU A 421 -9.28 -22.16 -3.99
CA LEU A 421 -8.78 -21.35 -5.10
C LEU A 421 -8.61 -19.86 -4.78
N ALA A 422 -9.34 -19.32 -3.80
CA ALA A 422 -9.22 -17.92 -3.39
C ALA A 422 -8.02 -17.65 -2.46
N ASN A 423 -7.40 -18.71 -1.93
CA ASN A 423 -6.28 -18.59 -1.01
C ASN A 423 -5.00 -18.18 -1.77
N PRO A 424 -4.41 -17.01 -1.48
CA PRO A 424 -3.22 -16.53 -2.19
C PRO A 424 -2.00 -17.44 -2.02
N VAL A 425 -1.96 -18.27 -0.96
CA VAL A 425 -0.87 -19.23 -0.73
C VAL A 425 -0.84 -20.33 -1.78
N MET A 426 -1.92 -20.53 -2.53
CA MET A 426 -2.04 -21.69 -3.43
C MET A 426 -1.32 -21.54 -4.77
N GLY A 427 -0.59 -20.43 -5.00
CA GLY A 427 0.15 -20.20 -6.25
C GLY A 427 -0.75 -20.20 -7.50
N VAL A 428 -2.07 -20.11 -7.33
CA VAL A 428 -3.02 -20.07 -8.43
C VAL A 428 -2.85 -18.75 -9.16
N ALA A 429 -2.95 -18.76 -10.49
CA ALA A 429 -2.94 -17.54 -11.28
C ALA A 429 -3.91 -16.50 -10.67
N ALA A 430 -3.44 -15.27 -10.47
CA ALA A 430 -4.20 -14.23 -9.77
C ALA A 430 -5.62 -14.02 -10.34
N ALA A 431 -5.77 -14.21 -11.66
CA ALA A 431 -7.06 -14.15 -12.34
C ALA A 431 -8.06 -15.23 -11.88
N VAL A 432 -7.60 -16.46 -11.62
CA VAL A 432 -8.44 -17.54 -11.09
C VAL A 432 -8.86 -17.25 -9.66
N ALA A 433 -7.92 -16.77 -8.82
CA ALA A 433 -8.25 -16.38 -7.45
C ALA A 433 -9.30 -15.25 -7.41
N ALA A 434 -9.21 -14.28 -8.34
CA ALA A 434 -10.20 -13.22 -8.49
C ALA A 434 -11.59 -13.75 -8.88
N VAL A 435 -11.66 -14.70 -9.83
CA VAL A 435 -12.92 -15.39 -10.18
C VAL A 435 -13.50 -16.12 -8.98
N ALA A 436 -12.69 -16.88 -8.25
CA ALA A 436 -13.14 -17.63 -7.07
C ALA A 436 -13.72 -16.71 -5.98
N ARG A 437 -13.10 -15.55 -5.75
CA ARG A 437 -13.61 -14.53 -4.81
C ARG A 437 -14.93 -13.92 -5.29
N ARG A 438 -15.06 -13.65 -6.59
CA ARG A 438 -16.29 -13.08 -7.17
C ARG A 438 -17.49 -14.04 -7.09
N LEU A 439 -17.24 -15.34 -7.25
CA LEU A 439 -18.30 -16.36 -7.25
C LEU A 439 -18.72 -16.83 -5.86
N ARG A 440 -17.98 -16.49 -4.80
CA ARG A 440 -18.39 -16.83 -3.44
C ARG A 440 -19.70 -16.11 -3.08
N PRO A 441 -20.70 -16.83 -2.55
CA PRO A 441 -21.90 -16.17 -2.02
C PRO A 441 -21.50 -15.23 -0.89
N ARG A 442 -22.07 -14.02 -0.87
CA ARG A 442 -21.98 -13.14 0.28
C ARG A 442 -22.72 -13.83 1.43
N THR A 443 -21.99 -14.23 2.46
CA THR A 443 -22.59 -14.59 3.74
C THR A 443 -23.09 -13.29 4.36
N ASP A 444 -24.41 -13.09 4.31
CA ASP A 444 -25.12 -12.01 5.00
C ASP A 444 -25.10 -12.20 6.53
#